data_AF-X0WJC5-F1
#
_entry.id   AF-X0WJC5-F1
#
_cell.length_a   1.000
_cell.length_b   1.000
_cell.length_c   1.000
_cell.angle_alpha   90.00
_cell.angle_beta   90.00
_cell.angle_gamma   90.00
#
_symmetry.space_group_name_H-M   'P 1'
#
loop_
_entity.id
_entity.type
_entity.pdbx_description
1 polymer ?
#
loop_
_entity_poly.entity_id
_entity_poly.type
_entity_poly.pdbx_seq_one_letter_code
_entity_poly.pdbx_strand_id
1 'polypeptide(L)' 'MNPEQIVRDFCNAVPRRDVKALVAFFTPDAVYHNIPIAPVV' A
#
# COMPACT_ATOMS: atom_id res chain seq x y z
N MET A 1 -1.59 16.02 5.35
CA MET A 1 -1.32 15.08 4.23
C MET A 1 -2.47 15.18 3.26
N ASN A 2 -2.19 15.22 1.95
CA ASN A 2 -3.21 15.04 0.92
C ASN A 2 -3.10 13.61 0.34
N PRO A 3 -4.12 13.13 -0.38
CA PRO A 3 -4.10 11.77 -0.92
C PRO A 3 -2.91 11.49 -1.84
N GLU A 4 -2.52 12.46 -2.67
CA GLU A 4 -1.39 12.33 -3.58
C GLU A 4 -0.07 12.10 -2.83
N GLN A 5 0.19 12.86 -1.77
CA GLN A 5 1.41 12.75 -0.97
C GLN A 5 1.51 11.36 -0.33
N ILE A 6 0.39 10.83 0.20
CA ILE A 6 0.35 9.48 0.79
C ILE A 6 0.74 8.43 -0.24
N VAL A 7 0.19 8.50 -1.45
CA VAL A 7 0.49 7.54 -2.52
C VAL A 7 1.95 7.65 -2.98
N ARG A 8 2.49 8.88 -3.09
CA ARG A 8 3.90 9.09 -3.44
C ARG A 8 4.84 8.50 -2.39
N ASP A 9 4.53 8.71 -1.11
CA ASP A 9 5.33 8.20 0.00
C ASP A 9 5.33 6.66 0.02
N PHE A 10 4.17 6.04 -0.22
CA PHE A 10 4.07 4.58 -0.37
C PHE A 10 4.96 4.06 -1.52
N CYS A 11 4.84 4.64 -2.73
CA CYS A 11 5.65 4.24 -3.87
C CYS A 11 7.16 4.40 -3.62
N ASN A 12 7.57 5.46 -2.91
CA ASN A 12 8.96 5.69 -2.53
C ASN A 12 9.48 4.69 -1.48
N ALA A 13 8.59 4.09 -0.67
CA ALA A 13 8.95 3.09 0.33
C ALA A 13 9.13 1.68 -0.28
N VAL A 14 8.43 1.34 -1.36
CA VAL A 14 8.42 0.00 -1.99
C VAL A 14 9.83 -0.56 -2.25
N PRO A 15 10.81 0.19 -2.81
CA PRO A 15 12.15 -0.35 -3.08
C PRO A 15 12.91 -0.80 -1.83
N ARG A 16 12.55 -0.32 -0.63
CA ARG A 16 13.21 -0.67 0.64
C ARG A 16 12.88 -2.08 1.09
N ARG A 17 11.81 -2.70 0.56
CA ARG A 17 11.36 -4.07 0.89
C ARG A 17 11.09 -4.32 2.37
N ASP A 18 10.76 -3.27 3.12
CA ASP A 18 10.30 -3.38 4.51
C ASP A 18 8.78 -3.59 4.53
N VAL A 19 8.37 -4.85 4.72
CA VAL A 19 6.95 -5.24 4.74
C VAL A 19 6.17 -4.52 5.85
N LYS A 20 6.78 -4.32 7.03
CA LYS A 20 6.10 -3.68 8.15
C LYS A 20 5.82 -2.21 7.85
N ALA A 21 6.77 -1.52 7.24
CA ALA A 21 6.60 -0.14 6.81
C ALA A 21 5.55 -0.01 5.69
N LEU A 22 5.50 -0.96 4.74
CA LEU A 22 4.53 -0.94 3.64
C LEU A 22 3.10 -1.20 4.12
N VAL A 23 2.90 -2.16 5.03
CA VAL A 23 1.57 -2.48 5.58
C VAL A 23 1.01 -1.32 6.41
N ALA A 24 1.87 -0.48 7.01
CA ALA A 24 1.43 0.67 7.80
C ALA A 24 0.71 1.77 6.98
N PHE A 25 0.77 1.73 5.64
CA PHE A 25 0.00 2.62 4.77
C PHE A 25 -1.46 2.19 4.60
N PHE A 26 -1.81 0.98 5.04
CA PHE A 26 -3.14 0.40 4.86
C PHE A 26 -3.94 0.40 6.16
N THR A 27 -5.26 0.52 6.04
CA THR A 27 -6.16 0.28 7.18
C THR A 27 -6.24 -1.23 7.48
N PRO A 28 -6.73 -1.63 8.68
CA PRO A 28 -6.90 -3.05 9.01
C PRO A 28 -7.85 -3.82 8.07
N ASP A 29 -8.69 -3.10 7.32
CA ASP A 29 -9.70 -3.61 6.38
C ASP A 29 -9.36 -3.31 4.91
N ALA A 30 -8.11 -2.98 4.61
CA ALA A 30 -7.70 -2.66 3.24
C ALA A 30 -7.80 -3.86 2.29
N VAL A 31 -8.22 -3.59 1.06
CA VAL A 31 -8.29 -4.59 -0.02
C VAL A 31 -7.17 -4.35 -1.02
N TYR A 32 -6.34 -5.36 -1.24
CA TYR A 32 -5.32 -5.33 -2.28
C TYR A 32 -5.78 -6.14 -3.51
N HIS A 33 -6.07 -5.46 -4.62
CA HIS A 33 -6.63 -6.07 -5.82
C HIS A 33 -5.76 -5.82 -7.06
N ASN A 34 -4.96 -6.82 -7.42
CA ASN A 34 -4.45 -6.91 -8.79
C ASN A 34 -5.60 -7.35 -9.70
N ILE A 35 -6.07 -6.48 -10.60
CA ILE A 35 -7.28 -6.65 -11.42
C ILE A 35 -7.45 -8.06 -12.04
N PRO A 36 -6.40 -8.73 -12.57
CA PRO A 36 -6.57 -10.05 -13.18
C PRO A 36 -6.87 -11.20 -12.22
N ILE A 37 -6.69 -11.01 -10.91
CA ILE A 37 -6.88 -12.06 -9.88
C ILE A 37 -7.87 -11.59 -8.81
N ALA A 38 -8.38 -12.53 -8.02
CA ALA A 38 -9.24 -12.19 -6.89
C ALA A 38 -8.51 -11.27 -5.88
N PRO A 39 -9.23 -10.34 -5.23
CA PRO A 39 -8.65 -9.46 -4.22
C PRO A 39 -8.15 -10.24 -3.00
N VAL A 40 -7.14 -9.69 -2.34
CA VAL A 40 -6.66 -10.14 -1.03
C VAL A 40 -7.19 -9.19 0.04
N VAL A 41 -7.66 -9.78 1.14
CA VAL A 41 -8.15 -9.11 2.35
C VAL A 41 -7.30 -9.49 3.55
#